data_AF-T2M985-F1
#
_entry.id   AF-T2M985-F1
#
_cell.length_a   1.000
_cell.length_b   1.000
_cell.length_c   1.000
_cell.angle_alpha   90.00
_cell.angle_beta   90.00
_cell.angle_gamma   90.00
#
_symmetry.space_group_name_H-M   'P 1'
#
loop_
_entity.id
_entity.type
_entity.pdbx_description
1 polymer ?
#
loop_
_entity_poly.entity_id
_entity_poly.type
_entity_poly.pdbx_seq_one_letter_code
_entity_poly.pdbx_strand_id
1 'polypeptide(L)'
;MNIFALTSFFEIFKQKLGSQIQVMSERPYDIAVYGASGYTGKYVAAEVVRTCQGKKIAIAGRSKAKLEKVFDVIEKECGWNTRGEVGIIIADSSNEESIREMCRQSCIVINCVGPFRWYGEQVVKACVDMATNYVDISGEPEYLQMLQLKYHKQAEEKGIHIVGACGFDSVPADVGLELLREKFNGELTAAESYIHLYGPQKGNYGTYLTIIHSVQGRKNLKIQQKAIFKERLRFTGPKLLMRYPGFSKSENRWFIPFLGADPSVVRRTQLYESMNHNQTPIQYGAYFTAPSFLVAFFMILFGLLVWIFTKFSFGIKLLEKYPKIFSFGTFSFEGPSREDLARGGFKMVFHGKGYSEKPTSSAAAGKPDKGLSMQIIGPEIGYIFTSICVVACAKTILDDNLRNRGGVLTAGSAFKGTGLIDRLINRGVKFEIL
;
A
#
# COMPACT_ATOMS: atom_id res chain seq x y z
N MET A 1 36.57 24.51 -6.40
CA MET A 1 35.42 24.27 -5.50
C MET A 1 35.92 24.48 -4.07
N ASN A 2 35.37 25.45 -3.35
CA ASN A 2 35.99 26.03 -2.16
C ASN A 2 35.84 25.10 -0.94
N ILE A 3 36.95 24.68 -0.31
CA ILE A 3 36.99 23.71 0.79
C ILE A 3 36.12 24.18 1.97
N PHE A 4 36.06 25.48 2.23
CA PHE A 4 35.20 26.08 3.26
C PHE A 4 33.69 25.82 3.04
N ALA A 5 33.23 25.77 1.79
CA ALA A 5 31.83 25.52 1.48
C ALA A 5 31.44 24.06 1.72
N LEU A 6 32.37 23.13 1.49
CA LEU A 6 32.19 21.70 1.78
C LEU A 6 32.13 21.44 3.28
N THR A 7 33.02 22.05 4.07
CA THR A 7 33.04 21.89 5.54
C THR A 7 31.79 22.46 6.19
N SER A 8 31.34 23.65 5.76
CA SER A 8 30.10 24.26 6.25
C SER A 8 28.86 23.43 5.88
N PHE A 9 28.81 22.86 4.68
CA PHE A 9 27.74 21.96 4.27
C PHE A 9 27.68 20.69 5.13
N PHE A 10 28.84 20.08 5.43
CA PHE A 10 28.93 18.90 6.29
C PHE A 10 28.51 19.17 7.74
N GLU A 11 28.86 20.33 8.29
CA GLU A 11 28.43 20.72 9.64
C GLU A 11 26.92 20.98 9.72
N ILE A 12 26.36 21.72 8.76
CA ILE A 12 24.91 21.96 8.68
C ILE A 12 24.16 20.63 8.50
N PHE A 13 24.71 19.71 7.71
CA PHE A 13 24.13 18.39 7.51
C PHE A 13 24.17 17.56 8.81
N LYS A 14 25.31 17.53 9.53
CA LYS A 14 25.40 16.86 10.84
C LYS A 14 24.46 17.46 11.87
N GLN A 15 24.31 18.79 11.89
CA GLN A 15 23.44 19.48 12.84
C GLN A 15 21.95 19.20 12.55
N LYS A 16 21.55 19.13 11.28
CA LYS A 16 20.20 18.70 10.87
C LYS A 16 19.93 17.23 11.17
N LEU A 17 20.91 16.35 10.93
CA LEU A 17 20.77 14.93 11.24
C LEU A 17 20.66 14.71 12.75
N GLY A 18 21.51 15.38 13.53
CA GLY A 18 21.49 15.34 14.99
C GLY A 18 20.19 15.87 15.58
N SER A 19 19.64 16.98 15.07
CA SER A 19 18.37 17.52 15.55
C SER A 19 17.17 16.64 15.16
N GLN A 20 17.16 16.01 13.99
CA GLN A 20 16.12 15.05 13.62
C GLN A 20 16.14 13.78 14.49
N ILE A 21 17.32 13.22 14.74
CA ILE A 21 17.49 12.04 15.60
C ILE A 21 17.05 12.37 17.03
N GLN A 22 17.42 13.55 17.53
CA GLN A 22 17.01 14.01 18.86
C GLN A 22 15.49 14.20 18.97
N VAL A 23 14.87 14.86 18.00
CA VAL A 23 13.40 15.07 17.94
C VAL A 23 12.62 13.76 17.83
N MET A 24 13.16 12.72 17.20
CA MET A 24 12.55 11.39 17.18
C MET A 24 12.71 10.66 18.53
N SER A 25 13.86 10.79 19.19
CA SER A 25 14.13 10.13 20.47
C SER A 25 13.31 10.67 21.66
N GLU A 26 12.82 11.90 21.57
CA GLU A 26 12.01 12.56 22.61
C GLU A 26 10.50 12.26 22.51
N ARG A 27 10.03 11.61 21.43
CA ARG A 27 8.60 11.35 21.25
C ARG A 27 8.11 10.27 22.22
N PRO A 28 6.93 10.47 22.86
CA PRO A 28 6.36 9.47 23.75
C PRO A 28 6.11 8.10 23.10
N TYR A 29 5.82 8.08 21.79
CA TYR A 29 5.51 6.86 21.06
C TYR A 29 6.38 6.72 19.81
N ASP A 30 6.87 5.52 19.57
CA ASP A 30 7.46 5.15 18.29
C ASP A 30 6.36 5.02 17.23
N ILE A 31 5.25 4.34 17.58
CA ILE A 31 4.17 3.99 16.64
C ILE A 31 2.81 4.41 17.21
N ALA A 32 2.02 5.14 16.42
CA ALA A 32 0.61 5.34 16.67
C ALA A 32 -0.26 4.70 15.59
N VAL A 33 -1.20 3.83 16.00
CA VAL A 33 -2.20 3.23 15.09
C VAL A 33 -3.46 4.08 15.09
N TYR A 34 -3.64 4.92 14.08
CA TYR A 34 -4.81 5.79 13.93
C TYR A 34 -5.98 5.05 13.27
N GLY A 35 -7.14 5.10 13.91
CA GLY A 35 -8.30 4.30 13.50
C GLY A 35 -8.30 2.90 14.12
N ALA A 36 -7.58 2.69 15.22
CA ALA A 36 -7.40 1.38 15.87
C ALA A 36 -8.72 0.69 16.29
N SER A 37 -9.79 1.46 16.54
CA SER A 37 -11.11 0.89 16.86
C SER A 37 -11.95 0.51 15.64
N GLY A 38 -11.49 0.83 14.43
CA GLY A 38 -12.11 0.41 13.16
C GLY A 38 -11.91 -1.07 12.87
N TYR A 39 -12.54 -1.58 11.81
CA TYR A 39 -12.48 -3.00 11.49
C TYR A 39 -11.06 -3.47 11.17
N THR A 40 -10.39 -2.87 10.17
CA THR A 40 -9.00 -3.19 9.84
C THR A 40 -8.03 -2.73 10.93
N GLY A 41 -8.28 -1.56 11.54
CA GLY A 41 -7.41 -0.98 12.55
C GLY A 41 -7.18 -1.87 13.78
N LYS A 42 -8.16 -2.72 14.13
CA LYS A 42 -8.01 -3.71 15.21
C LYS A 42 -6.95 -4.77 14.90
N TYR A 43 -6.95 -5.29 13.67
CA TYR A 43 -5.95 -6.28 13.23
C TYR A 43 -4.56 -5.64 13.11
N VAL A 44 -4.50 -4.39 12.64
CA VAL A 44 -3.25 -3.61 12.60
C VAL A 44 -2.72 -3.38 14.01
N ALA A 45 -3.56 -2.98 14.97
CA ALA A 45 -3.15 -2.78 16.36
C ALA A 45 -2.60 -4.07 16.99
N ALA A 46 -3.27 -5.21 16.77
CA ALA A 46 -2.79 -6.50 17.23
C ALA A 46 -1.45 -6.89 16.58
N GLU A 47 -1.29 -6.65 15.27
CA GLU A 47 -0.03 -6.97 14.56
C GLU A 47 1.13 -6.06 14.99
N VAL A 48 0.89 -4.78 15.29
CA VAL A 48 1.91 -3.87 15.87
C VAL A 48 2.37 -4.42 17.23
N VAL A 49 1.43 -4.74 18.13
CA VAL A 49 1.79 -5.30 19.45
C VAL A 49 2.57 -6.61 19.30
N ARG A 50 2.16 -7.46 18.36
CA ARG A 50 2.80 -8.77 18.12
C ARG A 50 4.23 -8.65 17.63
N THR A 51 4.53 -7.69 16.74
CA THR A 51 5.77 -7.67 15.96
C THR A 51 6.71 -6.52 16.28
N CYS A 52 6.24 -5.49 16.98
CA CYS A 52 7.01 -4.31 17.38
C CYS A 52 7.32 -4.31 18.89
N GLN A 53 7.60 -5.47 19.46
CA GLN A 53 8.05 -5.58 20.86
C GLN A 53 9.27 -4.67 21.11
N GLY A 54 9.29 -4.01 22.27
CA GLY A 54 10.31 -3.02 22.62
C GLY A 54 10.09 -1.62 22.07
N LYS A 55 9.07 -1.40 21.22
CA LYS A 55 8.64 -0.06 20.78
C LYS A 55 7.56 0.50 21.71
N LYS A 56 7.56 1.82 21.93
CA LYS A 56 6.48 2.53 22.62
C LYS A 56 5.30 2.70 21.67
N ILE A 57 4.16 2.06 21.96
CA ILE A 57 3.02 1.97 21.06
C ILE A 57 1.83 2.74 21.62
N ALA A 58 1.09 3.43 20.75
CA ALA A 58 -0.21 4.01 21.05
C ALA A 58 -1.29 3.53 20.06
N ILE A 59 -2.52 3.38 20.56
CA ILE A 59 -3.72 3.28 19.73
C ILE A 59 -4.45 4.63 19.73
N ALA A 60 -4.90 5.06 18.55
CA ALA A 60 -5.47 6.37 18.37
C ALA A 60 -6.83 6.35 17.65
N GLY A 61 -7.71 7.28 18.04
CA GLY A 61 -9.03 7.47 17.45
C GLY A 61 -9.94 8.37 18.27
N ARG A 62 -11.13 8.67 17.73
CA ARG A 62 -12.03 9.69 18.29
C ARG A 62 -12.78 9.30 19.57
N SER A 63 -12.82 8.01 19.92
CA SER A 63 -13.65 7.51 21.03
C SER A 63 -12.82 6.67 21.99
N LYS A 64 -12.51 7.24 23.17
CA LYS A 64 -11.78 6.55 24.25
C LYS A 64 -12.41 5.21 24.61
N ALA A 65 -13.73 5.19 24.84
CA ALA A 65 -14.46 3.98 25.18
C ALA A 65 -14.37 2.87 24.10
N LYS A 66 -14.25 3.23 22.81
CA LYS A 66 -14.02 2.24 21.75
C LYS A 66 -12.57 1.76 21.70
N LEU A 67 -11.61 2.65 21.97
CA LEU A 67 -10.19 2.29 22.06
C LEU A 67 -9.92 1.36 23.24
N GLU A 68 -10.58 1.56 24.38
CA GLU A 68 -10.47 0.66 25.53
C GLU A 68 -10.93 -0.77 25.24
N LYS A 69 -11.83 -0.97 24.27
CA LYS A 69 -12.25 -2.31 23.79
C LYS A 69 -11.26 -2.92 22.80
N VAL A 70 -10.30 -2.15 22.27
CA VAL A 70 -9.26 -2.68 21.38
C VAL A 70 -8.28 -3.54 22.17
N PHE A 71 -8.05 -3.25 23.45
CA PHE A 71 -7.22 -4.09 24.31
C PHE A 71 -7.75 -5.53 24.40
N ASP A 72 -9.06 -5.72 24.50
CA ASP A 72 -9.67 -7.05 24.52
C ASP A 72 -9.44 -7.81 23.20
N VAL A 73 -9.38 -7.08 22.07
CA VAL A 73 -9.05 -7.66 20.77
C VAL A 73 -7.57 -8.04 20.71
N ILE A 74 -6.68 -7.14 21.14
CA ILE A 74 -5.23 -7.40 21.19
C ILE A 74 -4.95 -8.63 22.07
N GLU A 75 -5.53 -8.70 23.27
CA GLU A 75 -5.36 -9.83 24.18
C GLU A 75 -5.84 -11.14 23.56
N LYS A 76 -7.00 -11.12 22.88
CA LYS A 76 -7.51 -12.30 22.18
C LYS A 76 -6.65 -12.73 20.99
N GLU A 77 -5.98 -11.80 20.32
CA GLU A 77 -5.15 -12.07 19.14
C GLU A 77 -3.70 -12.43 19.48
N CYS A 78 -3.16 -11.88 20.57
CA CYS A 78 -1.75 -12.02 20.96
C CYS A 78 -1.57 -12.96 22.16
N GLY A 79 -2.58 -13.10 23.03
CA GLY A 79 -2.53 -13.95 24.22
C GLY A 79 -1.98 -13.28 25.48
N TRP A 80 -1.82 -11.94 25.49
CA TRP A 80 -1.42 -11.19 26.70
C TRP A 80 -2.09 -9.83 26.77
N ASN A 81 -2.27 -9.35 28.00
CA ASN A 81 -2.90 -8.07 28.30
C ASN A 81 -1.89 -6.92 28.15
N THR A 82 -2.22 -5.92 27.34
CA THR A 82 -1.38 -4.74 27.07
C THR A 82 -1.89 -3.45 27.73
N ARG A 83 -2.87 -3.54 28.63
CA ARG A 83 -3.41 -2.38 29.35
C ARG A 83 -2.32 -1.81 30.26
N GLY A 84 -2.07 -0.50 30.14
CA GLY A 84 -1.01 0.19 30.88
C GLY A 84 0.33 0.24 30.13
N GLU A 85 0.57 -0.64 29.17
CA GLU A 85 1.76 -0.63 28.30
C GLU A 85 1.51 0.15 27.02
N VAL A 86 0.37 -0.08 26.38
CA VAL A 86 -0.03 0.60 25.14
C VAL A 86 -0.82 1.87 25.48
N GLY A 87 -0.34 3.00 24.97
CA GLY A 87 -0.96 4.32 25.17
C GLY A 87 -2.26 4.50 24.40
N ILE A 88 -3.07 5.48 24.83
CA ILE A 88 -4.27 5.92 24.12
C ILE A 88 -4.10 7.38 23.73
N ILE A 89 -4.29 7.69 22.44
CA ILE A 89 -4.33 9.06 21.94
C ILE A 89 -5.74 9.34 21.41
N ILE A 90 -6.37 10.42 21.90
CA ILE A 90 -7.64 10.88 21.35
C ILE A 90 -7.38 11.76 20.14
N ALA A 91 -7.81 11.29 18.98
CA ALA A 91 -7.59 11.95 17.70
C ALA A 91 -8.89 11.89 16.89
N ASP A 92 -9.49 13.05 16.63
CA ASP A 92 -10.70 13.16 15.80
C ASP A 92 -10.38 13.84 14.47
N SER A 93 -10.75 13.15 13.40
CA SER A 93 -10.68 13.66 12.03
C SER A 93 -11.40 15.01 11.81
N SER A 94 -12.35 15.42 12.65
CA SER A 94 -12.97 16.74 12.54
C SER A 94 -12.25 17.84 13.35
N ASN A 95 -11.18 17.51 14.06
CA ASN A 95 -10.41 18.42 14.88
C ASN A 95 -8.92 18.36 14.48
N GLU A 96 -8.49 19.32 13.66
CA GLU A 96 -7.11 19.39 13.13
C GLU A 96 -6.06 19.35 14.25
N GLU A 97 -6.27 20.06 15.36
CA GLU A 97 -5.29 20.11 16.45
C GLU A 97 -5.12 18.73 17.12
N SER A 98 -6.20 17.97 17.27
CA SER A 98 -6.09 16.60 17.80
C SER A 98 -5.29 15.66 16.90
N ILE A 99 -5.34 15.86 15.57
CA ILE A 99 -4.53 15.11 14.61
C ILE A 99 -3.06 15.54 14.69
N ARG A 100 -2.80 16.85 14.76
CA ARG A 100 -1.45 17.39 14.94
C ARG A 100 -0.80 16.87 16.21
N GLU A 101 -1.53 16.83 17.31
CA GLU A 101 -1.03 16.35 18.59
C GLU A 101 -0.67 14.86 18.55
N MET A 102 -1.49 14.02 17.90
CA MET A 102 -1.14 12.62 17.64
C MET A 102 0.15 12.50 16.84
N CYS A 103 0.30 13.28 15.76
CA CYS A 103 1.51 13.27 14.93
C CYS A 103 2.74 13.73 15.74
N ARG A 104 2.61 14.77 16.57
CA ARG A 104 3.68 15.31 17.41
C ARG A 104 4.19 14.29 18.43
N GLN A 105 3.30 13.46 18.99
CA GLN A 105 3.66 12.46 19.99
C GLN A 105 4.25 11.16 19.41
N SER A 106 4.29 11.00 18.10
CA SER A 106 4.59 9.69 17.46
C SER A 106 5.73 9.79 16.45
N CYS A 107 6.65 8.84 16.38
CA CYS A 107 7.67 8.80 15.32
C CYS A 107 7.08 8.41 13.95
N ILE A 108 6.10 7.51 13.96
CA ILE A 108 5.31 7.13 12.78
C ILE A 108 3.82 6.98 13.10
N VAL A 109 2.97 7.39 12.16
CA VAL A 109 1.53 7.16 12.19
C VAL A 109 1.15 6.09 11.18
N ILE A 110 0.46 5.05 11.63
CA ILE A 110 -0.19 4.04 10.78
C ILE A 110 -1.66 4.42 10.65
N ASN A 111 -2.07 4.94 9.49
CA ASN A 111 -3.43 5.43 9.26
C ASN A 111 -4.35 4.36 8.66
N CYS A 112 -5.37 3.99 9.43
CA CYS A 112 -6.42 3.04 9.04
C CYS A 112 -7.79 3.71 8.85
N VAL A 113 -7.86 5.05 8.80
CA VAL A 113 -9.12 5.80 8.72
C VAL A 113 -9.47 6.12 7.27
N GLY A 114 -10.33 5.28 6.69
CA GLY A 114 -10.96 5.51 5.39
C GLY A 114 -12.40 6.05 5.50
N PRO A 115 -13.00 6.53 4.38
CA PRO A 115 -12.38 6.65 3.06
C PRO A 115 -11.30 7.75 3.00
N PHE A 116 -10.17 7.45 2.37
CA PHE A 116 -8.96 8.27 2.46
C PHE A 116 -9.09 9.59 1.70
N ARG A 117 -9.88 9.61 0.61
CA ARG A 117 -10.23 10.83 -0.11
C ARG A 117 -10.74 11.96 0.79
N TRP A 118 -11.47 11.61 1.86
CA TRP A 118 -12.10 12.60 2.75
C TRP A 118 -11.29 12.85 4.01
N TYR A 119 -10.73 11.79 4.60
CA TYR A 119 -10.12 11.87 5.93
C TYR A 119 -8.59 11.74 5.93
N GLY A 120 -7.99 11.36 4.80
CA GLY A 120 -6.57 11.03 4.72
C GLY A 120 -5.66 12.24 4.56
N GLU A 121 -6.07 13.29 3.82
CA GLU A 121 -5.18 14.41 3.47
C GLU A 121 -4.72 15.17 4.73
N GLN A 122 -5.65 15.46 5.63
CA GLN A 122 -5.36 16.19 6.87
C GLN A 122 -4.34 15.47 7.76
N VAL A 123 -4.32 14.13 7.77
CA VAL A 123 -3.36 13.35 8.55
C VAL A 123 -1.97 13.47 7.92
N VAL A 124 -1.88 13.39 6.59
CA VAL A 124 -0.61 13.58 5.89
C VAL A 124 -0.10 15.01 6.05
N LYS A 125 -0.97 16.01 5.93
CA LYS A 125 -0.62 17.42 6.20
C LYS A 125 -0.04 17.56 7.61
N ALA A 126 -0.71 17.02 8.63
CA ALA A 126 -0.23 17.08 10.01
C ALA A 126 1.11 16.34 10.19
N CYS A 127 1.29 15.19 9.54
CA CYS A 127 2.56 14.45 9.56
C CYS A 127 3.69 15.28 8.93
N VAL A 128 3.44 15.92 7.78
CA VAL A 128 4.40 16.82 7.15
C VAL A 128 4.69 18.01 8.06
N ASP A 129 3.68 18.66 8.61
CA ASP A 129 3.84 19.81 9.50
C ASP A 129 4.71 19.44 10.73
N MET A 130 4.44 18.30 11.35
CA MET A 130 5.10 17.82 12.58
C MET A 130 6.35 16.96 12.35
N ALA A 131 6.80 16.81 11.10
CA ALA A 131 7.92 15.95 10.75
C ALA A 131 7.77 14.52 11.31
N THR A 132 6.63 13.89 11.02
CA THR A 132 6.26 12.54 11.44
C THR A 132 6.20 11.61 10.23
N ASN A 133 6.78 10.42 10.32
CA ASN A 133 6.64 9.42 9.26
C ASN A 133 5.19 8.92 9.18
N TYR A 134 4.80 8.41 8.02
CA TYR A 134 3.42 7.99 7.77
C TYR A 134 3.35 6.76 6.87
N VAL A 135 2.47 5.82 7.23
CA VAL A 135 2.01 4.76 6.33
C VAL A 135 0.48 4.63 6.39
N ASP A 136 -0.11 4.14 5.30
CA ASP A 136 -1.55 3.81 5.27
C ASP A 136 -1.88 2.58 4.45
N ILE A 137 -3.15 2.18 4.53
CA ILE A 137 -3.73 1.05 3.80
C ILE A 137 -4.62 1.50 2.63
N SER A 138 -4.40 2.71 2.09
CA SER A 138 -5.27 3.28 1.07
C SER A 138 -5.15 2.57 -0.27
N GLY A 139 -6.28 2.06 -0.78
CA GLY A 139 -6.41 1.52 -2.13
C GLY A 139 -6.90 2.54 -3.17
N GLU A 140 -6.84 3.84 -2.87
CA GLU A 140 -7.47 4.92 -3.68
C GLU A 140 -6.42 5.67 -4.52
N PRO A 141 -6.25 5.39 -5.82
CA PRO A 141 -5.09 5.89 -6.57
C PRO A 141 -5.07 7.42 -6.74
N GLU A 142 -6.25 8.04 -6.70
CA GLU A 142 -6.40 9.49 -6.87
C GLU A 142 -5.90 10.24 -5.63
N TYR A 143 -6.24 9.72 -4.46
CA TYR A 143 -5.71 10.20 -3.20
C TYR A 143 -4.18 10.05 -3.16
N LEU A 144 -3.66 8.87 -3.50
CA LEU A 144 -2.22 8.59 -3.47
C LEU A 144 -1.40 9.51 -4.39
N GLN A 145 -1.91 9.80 -5.59
CA GLN A 145 -1.26 10.72 -6.53
C GLN A 145 -1.38 12.18 -6.07
N MET A 146 -2.54 12.57 -5.52
CA MET A 146 -2.72 13.89 -4.92
C MET A 146 -1.69 14.15 -3.81
N LEU A 147 -1.47 13.19 -2.92
CA LEU A 147 -0.47 13.32 -1.86
C LEU A 147 0.92 13.58 -2.43
N GLN A 148 1.32 12.83 -3.47
CA GLN A 148 2.61 13.01 -4.10
C GLN A 148 2.76 14.41 -4.71
N LEU A 149 1.72 14.90 -5.39
CA LEU A 149 1.74 16.25 -5.97
C LEU A 149 1.87 17.35 -4.93
N LYS A 150 1.17 17.22 -3.79
CA LYS A 150 1.11 18.28 -2.77
C LYS A 150 2.30 18.24 -1.81
N TYR A 151 2.73 17.05 -1.40
CA TYR A 151 3.58 16.90 -0.21
C TYR A 151 4.95 16.29 -0.46
N HIS A 152 5.24 15.74 -1.65
CA HIS A 152 6.51 15.02 -1.89
C HIS A 152 7.74 15.86 -1.55
N LYS A 153 7.82 17.09 -2.07
CA LYS A 153 8.96 17.99 -1.83
C LYS A 153 9.12 18.37 -0.36
N GLN A 154 8.01 18.72 0.31
CA GLN A 154 8.05 19.12 1.73
C GLN A 154 8.45 17.96 2.64
N ALA A 155 7.99 16.74 2.35
CA ALA A 155 8.36 15.54 3.07
C ALA A 155 9.85 15.20 2.87
N GLU A 156 10.37 15.34 1.65
CA GLU A 156 11.79 15.14 1.35
C GLU A 156 12.69 16.18 2.04
N GLU A 157 12.31 17.47 2.00
CA GLU A 157 13.02 18.55 2.70
C GLU A 157 13.09 18.33 4.21
N LYS A 158 12.05 17.71 4.77
CA LYS A 158 11.96 17.35 6.20
C LYS A 158 12.51 15.97 6.53
N GLY A 159 13.04 15.21 5.57
CA GLY A 159 13.61 13.89 5.84
C GLY A 159 12.61 12.81 6.28
N ILE A 160 11.30 13.01 6.04
CA ILE A 160 10.25 12.09 6.49
C ILE A 160 9.69 11.26 5.33
N HIS A 161 9.24 10.06 5.65
CA HIS A 161 8.69 9.11 4.68
C HIS A 161 7.17 9.07 4.80
N ILE A 162 6.50 9.36 3.70
CA ILE A 162 5.05 9.22 3.55
C ILE A 162 4.80 8.10 2.53
N VAL A 163 4.46 6.90 3.00
CA VAL A 163 4.30 5.72 2.13
C VAL A 163 2.86 5.22 2.18
N GLY A 164 2.07 5.58 1.17
CA GLY A 164 0.69 5.11 1.05
C GLY A 164 0.58 3.73 0.38
N ALA A 165 -0.60 3.12 0.44
CA ALA A 165 -0.89 1.80 -0.16
C ALA A 165 -0.01 0.67 0.40
N CYS A 166 0.26 0.71 1.70
CA CYS A 166 1.02 -0.32 2.43
C CYS A 166 0.16 -1.53 2.83
N GLY A 167 -0.96 -1.80 2.14
CA GLY A 167 -1.79 -3.00 2.32
C GLY A 167 -1.56 -4.06 1.25
N PHE A 168 -2.54 -4.97 1.08
CA PHE A 168 -2.56 -5.87 -0.10
C PHE A 168 -2.60 -5.06 -1.40
N ASP A 169 -3.40 -4.00 -1.43
CA ASP A 169 -3.32 -2.96 -2.45
C ASP A 169 -2.30 -1.92 -1.93
N SER A 170 -1.01 -1.99 -2.24
CA SER A 170 -0.37 -2.65 -3.39
C SER A 170 1.02 -3.25 -3.08
N VAL A 171 1.36 -3.50 -1.81
CA VAL A 171 2.69 -4.05 -1.42
C VAL A 171 3.11 -5.30 -2.20
N PRO A 172 2.31 -6.38 -2.29
CA PRO A 172 2.70 -7.59 -3.02
C PRO A 172 2.95 -7.32 -4.51
N ALA A 173 2.14 -6.48 -5.14
CA ALA A 173 2.30 -6.10 -6.54
C ALA A 173 3.60 -5.31 -6.77
N ASP A 174 3.81 -4.30 -5.94
CA ASP A 174 4.87 -3.31 -6.12
C ASP A 174 6.24 -3.88 -5.75
N VAL A 175 6.35 -4.45 -4.54
CA VAL A 175 7.59 -5.06 -4.07
C VAL A 175 7.85 -6.39 -4.78
N GLY A 176 6.80 -7.15 -5.10
CA GLY A 176 6.93 -8.39 -5.87
C GLY A 176 7.50 -8.18 -7.27
N LEU A 177 7.14 -7.08 -7.94
CA LEU A 177 7.72 -6.77 -9.24
C LEU A 177 9.20 -6.40 -9.15
N GLU A 178 9.60 -5.64 -8.13
CA GLU A 178 11.02 -5.33 -7.91
C GLU A 178 11.83 -6.58 -7.56
N LEU A 179 11.27 -7.49 -6.74
CA LEU A 179 11.91 -8.77 -6.45
C LEU A 179 12.04 -9.65 -7.70
N LEU A 180 10.99 -9.73 -8.54
CA LEU A 180 11.05 -10.44 -9.81
C LEU A 180 12.17 -9.88 -10.70
N ARG A 181 12.32 -8.55 -10.74
CA ARG A 181 13.40 -7.91 -11.49
C ARG A 181 14.78 -8.33 -10.96
N GLU A 182 14.97 -8.30 -9.64
CA GLU A 182 16.23 -8.71 -9.01
C GLU A 182 16.61 -10.16 -9.32
N LYS A 183 15.62 -11.04 -9.47
CA LYS A 183 15.84 -12.46 -9.80
C LYS A 183 15.95 -12.77 -11.30
N PHE A 184 15.64 -11.82 -12.19
CA PHE A 184 15.53 -12.07 -13.63
C PHE A 184 16.85 -12.40 -14.34
N ASN A 185 18.01 -12.05 -13.76
CA ASN A 185 19.35 -12.23 -14.35
C ASN A 185 19.40 -11.81 -15.83
N GLY A 186 19.12 -10.53 -16.09
CA GLY A 186 18.95 -9.96 -17.43
C GLY A 186 18.20 -8.65 -17.35
N GLU A 187 17.58 -8.21 -18.44
CA GLU A 187 16.75 -7.00 -18.48
C GLU A 187 15.26 -7.37 -18.53
N LEU A 188 14.57 -7.27 -17.39
CA LEU A 188 13.13 -7.46 -17.31
C LEU A 188 12.40 -6.23 -17.86
N THR A 189 11.60 -6.40 -18.92
CA THR A 189 10.93 -5.27 -19.61
C THR A 189 9.42 -5.27 -19.51
N ALA A 190 8.80 -6.42 -19.25
CA ALA A 190 7.36 -6.54 -19.08
C ALA A 190 7.02 -7.61 -18.05
N ALA A 191 5.97 -7.41 -17.27
CA ALA A 191 5.42 -8.41 -16.37
C ALA A 191 3.89 -8.32 -16.30
N GLU A 192 3.25 -9.47 -16.18
CA GLU A 192 1.83 -9.57 -15.83
C GLU A 192 1.69 -10.28 -14.49
N SER A 193 0.75 -9.82 -13.64
CA SER A 193 0.40 -10.48 -12.40
C SER A 193 -1.05 -11.00 -12.39
N TYR A 194 -1.25 -12.16 -11.77
CA TYR A 194 -2.53 -12.85 -11.66
C TYR A 194 -2.81 -13.15 -10.19
N ILE A 195 -3.87 -12.56 -9.65
CA ILE A 195 -4.29 -12.73 -8.26
C ILE A 195 -5.31 -13.87 -8.19
N HIS A 196 -4.96 -14.91 -7.44
CA HIS A 196 -5.78 -16.06 -7.10
C HIS A 196 -6.22 -15.92 -5.65
N LEU A 197 -7.52 -15.86 -5.43
CA LEU A 197 -8.08 -15.83 -4.07
C LEU A 197 -8.64 -17.21 -3.71
N TYR A 198 -8.46 -17.60 -2.46
CA TYR A 198 -8.90 -18.88 -1.89
C TYR A 198 -9.77 -18.64 -0.66
N GLY A 199 -10.64 -19.60 -0.38
CA GLY A 199 -11.59 -19.51 0.72
C GLY A 199 -12.73 -18.50 0.47
N PRO A 200 -13.53 -18.22 1.51
CA PRO A 200 -14.62 -17.25 1.44
C PRO A 200 -14.10 -15.84 1.15
N GLN A 201 -14.59 -15.23 0.06
CA GLN A 201 -14.27 -13.85 -0.26
C GLN A 201 -15.29 -12.93 0.42
N LYS A 202 -14.91 -12.38 1.58
CA LYS A 202 -15.76 -11.54 2.42
C LYS A 202 -15.02 -10.27 2.84
N GLY A 203 -15.71 -9.15 2.78
CA GLY A 203 -15.17 -7.85 3.18
C GLY A 203 -16.13 -7.03 4.04
N ASN A 204 -15.57 -6.11 4.80
CA ASN A 204 -16.28 -5.14 5.59
C ASN A 204 -16.71 -3.92 4.74
N TYR A 205 -17.73 -3.21 5.22
CA TYR A 205 -18.26 -1.97 4.66
C TYR A 205 -17.19 -0.93 4.35
N GLY A 206 -16.17 -0.77 5.20
CA GLY A 206 -15.08 0.18 4.94
C GLY A 206 -14.34 -0.10 3.62
N THR A 207 -14.00 -1.37 3.37
CA THR A 207 -13.36 -1.82 2.12
C THR A 207 -14.28 -1.60 0.92
N TYR A 208 -15.58 -1.84 1.09
CA TYR A 208 -16.57 -1.58 0.06
C TYR A 208 -16.68 -0.09 -0.32
N LEU A 209 -16.65 0.81 0.66
CA LEU A 209 -16.61 2.25 0.41
C LEU A 209 -15.37 2.67 -0.37
N THR A 210 -14.20 2.10 -0.07
CA THR A 210 -12.97 2.35 -0.84
C THR A 210 -13.14 1.99 -2.32
N ILE A 211 -13.83 0.90 -2.65
CA ILE A 211 -14.12 0.51 -4.04
C ILE A 211 -15.01 1.58 -4.72
N ILE A 212 -16.07 2.03 -4.05
CA ILE A 212 -17.00 3.05 -4.55
C ILE A 212 -16.25 4.36 -4.84
N HIS A 213 -15.47 4.86 -3.88
CA HIS A 213 -14.76 6.13 -4.02
C HIS A 213 -13.61 6.05 -5.03
N SER A 214 -12.95 4.90 -5.16
CA SER A 214 -11.93 4.67 -6.19
C SER A 214 -12.51 4.83 -7.61
N VAL A 215 -13.76 4.42 -7.83
CA VAL A 215 -14.45 4.64 -9.12
C VAL A 215 -14.75 6.11 -9.36
N GLN A 216 -15.20 6.84 -8.33
CA GLN A 216 -15.48 8.28 -8.42
C GLN A 216 -14.22 9.12 -8.69
N GLY A 217 -13.05 8.71 -8.20
CA GLY A 217 -11.78 9.42 -8.37
C GLY A 217 -11.18 9.33 -9.78
N ARG A 218 -11.68 8.44 -10.66
CA ARG A 218 -11.01 8.11 -11.92
C ARG A 218 -10.80 9.26 -12.91
N LYS A 219 -11.65 10.29 -12.89
CA LYS A 219 -11.49 11.45 -13.80
C LYS A 219 -10.25 12.28 -13.44
N ASN A 220 -10.02 12.49 -12.15
CA ASN A 220 -8.89 13.29 -11.64
C ASN A 220 -7.55 12.57 -11.81
N LEU A 221 -7.54 11.23 -11.80
CA LEU A 221 -6.34 10.42 -12.02
C LEU A 221 -5.57 10.81 -13.28
N LYS A 222 -6.25 10.97 -14.42
CA LYS A 222 -5.57 11.29 -15.69
C LYS A 222 -4.92 12.68 -15.65
N ILE A 223 -5.54 13.62 -14.94
CA ILE A 223 -5.03 14.99 -14.79
C ILE A 223 -3.79 14.98 -13.89
N GLN A 224 -3.89 14.33 -12.73
CA GLN A 224 -2.78 14.18 -11.79
C GLN A 224 -1.61 13.41 -12.41
N GLN A 225 -1.88 12.37 -13.19
CA GLN A 225 -0.84 11.65 -13.94
C GLN A 225 -0.10 12.60 -14.90
N LYS A 226 -0.78 13.48 -15.62
CA LYS A 226 -0.06 14.44 -16.49
C LYS A 226 0.82 15.41 -15.69
N ALA A 227 0.44 15.75 -14.45
CA ALA A 227 1.20 16.65 -13.60
C ALA A 227 2.41 15.97 -12.94
N ILE A 228 2.26 14.73 -12.46
CA ILE A 228 3.35 13.94 -11.85
C ILE A 228 4.34 13.48 -12.93
N PHE A 229 3.82 12.93 -14.02
CA PHE A 229 4.61 12.30 -15.08
C PHE A 229 4.93 13.33 -16.18
N LYS A 230 5.65 14.41 -15.81
CA LYS A 230 6.12 15.41 -16.81
C LYS A 230 7.02 14.75 -17.86
N GLU A 231 7.87 13.82 -17.43
CA GLU A 231 8.64 12.97 -18.32
C GLU A 231 7.90 11.66 -18.60
N ARG A 232 7.98 11.22 -19.85
CA ARG A 232 7.37 9.95 -20.27
C ARG A 232 8.34 8.81 -20.02
N LEU A 233 7.87 7.78 -19.31
CA LEU A 233 8.57 6.49 -19.22
C LEU A 233 8.90 5.99 -20.62
N ARG A 234 10.18 5.67 -20.83
CA ARG A 234 10.69 5.09 -22.08
C ARG A 234 10.84 3.59 -21.89
N PHE A 235 9.88 2.83 -22.41
CA PHE A 235 9.91 1.38 -22.32
C PHE A 235 10.79 0.75 -23.41
N THR A 236 11.38 -0.39 -23.08
CA THR A 236 12.14 -1.23 -24.00
C THR A 236 11.29 -2.42 -24.45
N GLY A 237 11.40 -2.80 -25.72
CA GLY A 237 10.72 -3.97 -26.27
C GLY A 237 9.26 -3.72 -26.69
N PRO A 238 8.55 -4.80 -27.08
CA PRO A 238 7.18 -4.70 -27.57
C PRO A 238 6.23 -4.17 -26.49
N LYS A 239 5.23 -3.40 -26.92
CA LYS A 239 4.23 -2.86 -26.01
C LYS A 239 3.41 -3.99 -25.37
N LEU A 240 3.34 -4.00 -24.05
CA LEU A 240 2.44 -4.89 -23.31
C LEU A 240 1.00 -4.40 -23.52
N LEU A 241 0.18 -5.24 -24.15
CA LEU A 241 -1.23 -4.95 -24.40
C LEU A 241 -2.07 -5.54 -23.26
N MET A 242 -2.85 -4.69 -22.60
CA MET A 242 -3.83 -5.15 -21.62
C MET A 242 -4.81 -6.12 -22.28
N ARG A 243 -4.99 -7.29 -21.67
CA ARG A 243 -5.86 -8.34 -22.18
C ARG A 243 -7.31 -8.10 -21.76
N TYR A 244 -8.25 -8.40 -22.65
CA TYR A 244 -9.67 -8.43 -22.30
C TYR A 244 -9.99 -9.66 -21.42
N PRO A 245 -11.08 -9.61 -20.63
CA PRO A 245 -11.54 -10.76 -19.86
C PRO A 245 -11.57 -12.05 -20.70
N GLY A 246 -11.09 -13.15 -20.12
CA GLY A 246 -11.03 -14.42 -20.85
C GLY A 246 -10.51 -15.55 -19.98
N PHE A 247 -10.29 -16.71 -20.60
CA PHE A 247 -9.69 -17.86 -19.92
C PHE A 247 -8.17 -17.88 -20.15
N SER A 248 -7.39 -18.01 -19.08
CA SER A 248 -5.94 -18.21 -19.17
C SER A 248 -5.63 -19.69 -19.00
N LYS A 249 -4.99 -20.29 -20.02
CA LYS A 249 -4.56 -21.69 -19.97
C LYS A 249 -3.45 -21.92 -18.95
N SER A 250 -2.52 -20.97 -18.78
CA SER A 250 -1.42 -21.09 -17.80
C SER A 250 -1.94 -21.09 -16.37
N GLU A 251 -2.96 -20.27 -16.10
CA GLU A 251 -3.57 -20.13 -14.78
C GLU A 251 -4.65 -21.17 -14.52
N ASN A 252 -5.11 -21.87 -15.57
CA ASN A 252 -6.30 -22.71 -15.59
C ASN A 252 -7.53 -22.02 -14.99
N ARG A 253 -7.70 -20.71 -15.27
CA ARG A 253 -8.70 -19.84 -14.64
C ARG A 253 -9.20 -18.77 -15.59
N TRP A 254 -10.40 -18.27 -15.32
CA TRP A 254 -10.88 -17.03 -15.92
C TRP A 254 -10.12 -15.85 -15.32
N PHE A 255 -9.84 -14.82 -16.11
CA PHE A 255 -9.19 -13.61 -15.62
C PHE A 255 -9.95 -12.37 -16.08
N ILE A 256 -9.87 -11.32 -15.27
CA ILE A 256 -10.41 -9.99 -15.55
C ILE A 256 -9.33 -8.94 -15.21
N PRO A 257 -9.19 -7.85 -15.98
CA PRO A 257 -8.27 -6.77 -15.64
C PRO A 257 -8.52 -6.23 -14.24
N PHE A 258 -7.45 -6.14 -13.44
CA PHE A 258 -7.51 -5.50 -12.14
C PHE A 258 -7.49 -3.98 -12.32
N LEU A 259 -8.57 -3.31 -11.90
CA LEU A 259 -8.74 -1.87 -12.01
C LEU A 259 -8.55 -1.13 -10.68
N GLY A 260 -7.84 -1.75 -9.74
CA GLY A 260 -7.49 -1.19 -8.43
C GLY A 260 -6.17 -0.40 -8.45
N ALA A 261 -5.49 -0.35 -7.30
CA ALA A 261 -4.35 0.53 -7.11
C ALA A 261 -3.05 0.05 -7.75
N ASP A 262 -2.84 -1.27 -7.88
CA ASP A 262 -1.56 -1.85 -8.27
C ASP A 262 -0.94 -1.25 -9.53
N PRO A 263 -1.65 -1.15 -10.67
CA PRO A 263 -1.02 -0.60 -11.88
C PRO A 263 -0.62 0.86 -11.71
N SER A 264 -1.35 1.62 -10.90
CA SER A 264 -1.02 3.02 -10.60
C SER A 264 0.17 3.13 -9.64
N VAL A 265 0.24 2.28 -8.61
CA VAL A 265 1.34 2.29 -7.63
C VAL A 265 2.63 1.80 -8.29
N VAL A 266 2.59 0.65 -8.95
CA VAL A 266 3.74 0.09 -9.70
C VAL A 266 4.28 1.11 -10.69
N ARG A 267 3.41 1.77 -11.46
CA ARG A 267 3.84 2.81 -12.41
C ARG A 267 4.58 3.97 -11.75
N ARG A 268 4.19 4.37 -10.53
CA ARG A 268 4.89 5.41 -9.76
C ARG A 268 6.27 4.93 -9.32
N THR A 269 6.38 3.66 -8.89
CA THR A 269 7.68 3.04 -8.60
C THR A 269 8.60 3.06 -9.81
N GLN A 270 8.11 2.60 -10.96
CA GLN A 270 8.89 2.59 -12.20
C GLN A 270 9.33 4.00 -12.65
N LEU A 271 8.49 5.02 -12.41
CA LEU A 271 8.86 6.41 -12.66
C LEU A 271 9.99 6.87 -11.74
N TYR A 272 9.85 6.63 -10.44
CA TYR A 272 10.83 7.04 -9.45
C TYR A 272 12.20 6.40 -9.73
N GLU A 273 12.24 5.09 -10.02
CA GLU A 273 13.50 4.41 -10.36
C GLU A 273 14.08 4.89 -11.70
N SER A 274 13.24 5.14 -12.70
CA SER A 274 13.71 5.65 -13.99
C SER A 274 14.32 7.06 -13.88
N MET A 275 13.74 7.94 -13.06
CA MET A 275 14.20 9.32 -12.92
C MET A 275 15.40 9.46 -11.99
N ASN A 276 15.41 8.74 -10.88
CA ASN A 276 16.44 8.93 -9.83
C ASN A 276 17.61 7.94 -9.97
N HIS A 277 17.40 6.79 -10.61
CA HIS A 277 18.39 5.72 -10.69
C HIS A 277 18.65 5.23 -12.12
N ASN A 278 18.12 5.91 -13.15
CA ASN A 278 18.27 5.55 -14.56
C ASN A 278 17.89 4.09 -14.86
N GLN A 279 16.95 3.53 -14.10
CA GLN A 279 16.55 2.15 -14.25
C GLN A 279 15.56 1.98 -15.40
N THR A 280 15.72 0.93 -16.21
CA THR A 280 14.79 0.62 -17.30
C THR A 280 13.39 0.30 -16.71
N PRO A 281 12.33 1.02 -17.08
CA PRO A 281 11.01 0.80 -16.52
C PRO A 281 10.37 -0.50 -17.03
N ILE A 282 9.66 -1.22 -16.16
CA ILE A 282 8.88 -2.41 -16.54
C ILE A 282 7.47 -2.03 -16.94
N GLN A 283 7.00 -2.58 -18.06
CA GLN A 283 5.59 -2.54 -18.44
C GLN A 283 4.81 -3.54 -17.58
N TYR A 284 3.76 -3.10 -16.89
CA TYR A 284 3.04 -3.93 -15.92
C TYR A 284 1.54 -4.05 -16.24
N GLY A 285 1.03 -5.28 -16.22
CA GLY A 285 -0.39 -5.61 -16.28
C GLY A 285 -0.80 -6.41 -15.04
N ALA A 286 -2.01 -6.19 -14.53
CA ALA A 286 -2.52 -6.90 -13.35
C ALA A 286 -3.93 -7.43 -13.61
N TYR A 287 -4.21 -8.63 -13.11
CA TYR A 287 -5.47 -9.33 -13.34
C TYR A 287 -5.95 -10.04 -12.08
N PHE A 288 -7.27 -10.00 -11.83
CA PHE A 288 -7.91 -10.96 -10.92
C PHE A 288 -8.25 -12.23 -11.67
N THR A 289 -8.21 -13.35 -10.97
CA THR A 289 -8.68 -14.64 -11.50
C THR A 289 -9.93 -15.13 -10.81
N ALA A 290 -10.71 -15.93 -11.54
CA ALA A 290 -11.91 -16.58 -11.07
C ALA A 290 -11.86 -18.07 -11.44
N PRO A 291 -12.28 -18.98 -10.54
CA PRO A 291 -12.24 -20.42 -10.77
C PRO A 291 -13.26 -20.87 -11.84
N SER A 292 -14.26 -20.06 -12.15
CA SER A 292 -15.28 -20.38 -13.15
C SER A 292 -15.77 -19.13 -13.87
N PHE A 293 -16.38 -19.34 -15.04
CA PHE A 293 -17.00 -18.27 -15.82
C PHE A 293 -18.07 -17.53 -15.02
N LEU A 294 -18.87 -18.26 -14.25
CA LEU A 294 -19.96 -17.69 -13.45
C LEU A 294 -19.42 -16.72 -12.39
N VAL A 295 -18.33 -17.08 -11.71
CA VAL A 295 -17.68 -16.18 -10.75
C VAL A 295 -17.12 -14.94 -11.46
N ALA A 296 -16.44 -15.11 -12.60
CA ALA A 296 -15.93 -13.99 -13.39
C ALA A 296 -17.07 -13.04 -13.84
N PHE A 297 -18.20 -13.61 -14.28
CA PHE A 297 -19.39 -12.86 -14.69
C PHE A 297 -19.92 -12.00 -13.55
N PHE A 298 -20.09 -12.55 -12.34
CA PHE A 298 -20.57 -11.78 -11.18
C PHE A 298 -19.57 -10.71 -10.72
N MET A 299 -18.26 -10.95 -10.85
CA MET A 299 -17.24 -9.92 -10.58
C MET A 299 -17.35 -8.75 -11.56
N ILE A 300 -17.53 -9.03 -12.86
CA ILE A 300 -17.74 -7.99 -13.88
C ILE A 300 -19.05 -7.24 -13.62
N LEU A 301 -20.13 -7.97 -13.34
CA LEU A 301 -21.44 -7.39 -13.04
C LEU A 301 -21.38 -6.48 -11.81
N PHE A 302 -20.67 -6.90 -10.75
CA PHE A 302 -20.43 -6.08 -9.57
C PHE A 302 -19.72 -4.75 -9.94
N GLY A 303 -18.63 -4.82 -10.69
CA GLY A 303 -17.90 -3.63 -11.15
C GLY A 303 -18.77 -2.69 -12.00
N LEU A 304 -19.62 -3.25 -12.88
CA LEU A 304 -20.57 -2.49 -13.69
C LEU A 304 -21.65 -1.82 -12.84
N LEU A 305 -22.21 -2.52 -11.85
CA LEU A 305 -23.19 -1.95 -10.92
C LEU A 305 -22.58 -0.77 -10.16
N VAL A 306 -21.40 -0.94 -9.55
CA VAL A 306 -20.73 0.17 -8.87
C VAL A 306 -20.48 1.34 -9.84
N TRP A 307 -20.01 1.08 -11.06
CA TRP A 307 -19.75 2.12 -12.05
C TRP A 307 -21.00 2.87 -12.49
N ILE A 308 -22.14 2.19 -12.67
CA ILE A 308 -23.40 2.84 -13.05
C ILE A 308 -23.96 3.66 -11.88
N PHE A 309 -24.03 3.07 -10.69
CA PHE A 309 -24.68 3.70 -9.54
C PHE A 309 -23.87 4.87 -8.97
N THR A 310 -22.54 4.87 -9.12
CA THR A 310 -21.69 6.00 -8.72
C THR A 310 -21.88 7.28 -9.55
N LYS A 311 -22.60 7.22 -10.68
CA LYS A 311 -22.88 8.40 -11.52
C LYS A 311 -23.95 9.33 -10.93
N PHE A 312 -24.74 8.86 -9.97
CA PHE A 312 -25.87 9.61 -9.41
C PHE A 312 -25.84 9.58 -7.88
N SER A 313 -26.13 10.70 -7.22
CA SER A 313 -26.11 10.80 -5.76
C SER A 313 -27.06 9.81 -5.08
N PHE A 314 -28.21 9.53 -5.68
CA PHE A 314 -29.13 8.50 -5.19
C PHE A 314 -28.55 7.09 -5.29
N GLY A 315 -27.83 6.79 -6.39
CA GLY A 315 -27.21 5.47 -6.59
C GLY A 315 -26.12 5.19 -5.56
N ILE A 316 -25.31 6.21 -5.21
CA ILE A 316 -24.32 6.12 -4.14
C ILE A 316 -24.98 5.80 -2.80
N LYS A 317 -26.03 6.54 -2.42
CA LYS A 317 -26.79 6.26 -1.19
C LYS A 317 -27.32 4.83 -1.15
N LEU A 318 -27.73 4.29 -2.30
CA LEU A 318 -28.24 2.92 -2.40
C LEU A 318 -27.12 1.88 -2.24
N LEU A 319 -25.98 2.09 -2.89
CA LEU A 319 -24.79 1.26 -2.72
C LEU A 319 -24.37 1.23 -1.24
N GLU A 320 -24.28 2.39 -0.60
CA GLU A 320 -23.89 2.54 0.82
C GLU A 320 -24.90 1.90 1.78
N LYS A 321 -26.20 2.04 1.52
CA LYS A 321 -27.24 1.50 2.39
C LYS A 321 -27.34 -0.03 2.32
N TYR A 322 -27.08 -0.63 1.17
CA TYR A 322 -27.29 -2.06 0.94
C TYR A 322 -26.05 -2.80 0.42
N PRO A 323 -24.90 -2.75 1.13
CA PRO A 323 -23.65 -3.35 0.65
C PRO A 323 -23.79 -4.84 0.35
N LYS A 324 -24.54 -5.58 1.18
CA LYS A 324 -24.77 -7.03 1.00
C LYS A 324 -25.51 -7.36 -0.30
N ILE A 325 -26.48 -6.53 -0.69
CA ILE A 325 -27.27 -6.75 -1.90
C ILE A 325 -26.42 -6.41 -3.13
N PHE A 326 -25.82 -5.22 -3.15
CA PHE A 326 -25.07 -4.71 -4.31
C PHE A 326 -23.73 -5.41 -4.54
N SER A 327 -23.26 -6.20 -3.56
CA SER A 327 -22.03 -7.00 -3.69
C SER A 327 -22.26 -8.50 -3.74
N PHE A 328 -23.52 -8.95 -3.92
CA PHE A 328 -23.87 -10.37 -3.94
C PHE A 328 -23.39 -11.13 -2.67
N GLY A 329 -23.46 -10.45 -1.52
CA GLY A 329 -23.06 -10.99 -0.23
C GLY A 329 -21.56 -10.96 0.06
N THR A 330 -20.74 -10.38 -0.82
CA THR A 330 -19.29 -10.24 -0.62
C THR A 330 -18.96 -9.26 0.50
N PHE A 331 -19.66 -8.11 0.56
CA PHE A 331 -19.42 -7.06 1.54
C PHE A 331 -20.61 -6.88 2.51
N SER A 332 -20.33 -6.64 3.80
CA SER A 332 -21.34 -6.32 4.82
C SER A 332 -20.80 -5.38 5.90
N PHE A 333 -21.69 -4.88 6.77
CA PHE A 333 -21.29 -4.01 7.89
C PHE A 333 -20.47 -4.75 8.95
N GLU A 334 -20.75 -6.04 9.14
CA GLU A 334 -20.08 -6.92 10.09
C GLU A 334 -18.70 -7.34 9.60
N GLY A 335 -18.52 -7.48 8.27
CA GLY A 335 -17.31 -8.03 7.67
C GLY A 335 -17.18 -9.55 7.83
N PRO A 336 -16.02 -10.13 7.47
CA PRO A 336 -15.78 -11.56 7.61
C PRO A 336 -15.81 -12.06 9.06
N SER A 337 -16.18 -13.32 9.25
CA SER A 337 -15.97 -14.04 10.51
C SER A 337 -14.50 -14.48 10.65
N ARG A 338 -14.07 -14.88 11.86
CA ARG A 338 -12.73 -15.45 12.07
C ARG A 338 -12.49 -16.70 11.24
N GLU A 339 -13.51 -17.53 11.06
CA GLU A 339 -13.42 -18.73 10.25
C GLU A 339 -13.27 -18.41 8.75
N ASP A 340 -13.93 -17.34 8.28
CA ASP A 340 -13.73 -16.86 6.91
C ASP A 340 -12.29 -16.39 6.71
N LEU A 341 -11.75 -15.61 7.66
CA LEU A 341 -10.36 -15.14 7.62
C LEU A 341 -9.35 -16.29 7.67
N ALA A 342 -9.58 -17.29 8.53
CA ALA A 342 -8.67 -18.44 8.69
C ALA A 342 -8.62 -19.34 7.45
N ARG A 343 -9.71 -19.43 6.69
CA ARG A 343 -9.77 -20.18 5.42
C ARG A 343 -9.36 -19.34 4.22
N GLY A 344 -9.24 -18.03 4.40
CA GLY A 344 -8.87 -17.07 3.37
C GLY A 344 -7.38 -17.10 3.07
N GLY A 345 -7.04 -16.91 1.80
CA GLY A 345 -5.66 -16.81 1.36
C GLY A 345 -5.55 -16.31 -0.06
N PHE A 346 -4.34 -15.97 -0.47
CA PHE A 346 -4.07 -15.62 -1.86
C PHE A 346 -2.81 -16.30 -2.39
N LYS A 347 -2.77 -16.36 -3.72
CA LYS A 347 -1.56 -16.55 -4.49
C LYS A 347 -1.51 -15.46 -5.57
N MET A 348 -0.42 -14.73 -5.66
CA MET A 348 -0.18 -13.74 -6.71
C MET A 348 0.95 -14.25 -7.58
N VAL A 349 0.65 -14.63 -8.83
CA VAL A 349 1.62 -15.16 -9.78
C VAL A 349 2.06 -14.05 -10.72
N PHE A 350 3.36 -13.88 -10.88
CA PHE A 350 3.97 -12.97 -11.84
C PHE A 350 4.57 -13.76 -12.99
N HIS A 351 4.37 -13.28 -14.22
CA HIS A 351 5.06 -13.74 -15.42
C HIS A 351 5.83 -12.58 -16.02
N GLY A 352 7.15 -12.60 -15.82
CA GLY A 352 8.08 -11.64 -16.38
C GLY A 352 8.61 -12.07 -17.75
N LYS A 353 8.81 -11.10 -18.63
CA LYS A 353 9.43 -11.26 -19.95
C LYS A 353 10.44 -10.15 -20.20
N GLY A 354 11.54 -10.52 -20.82
CA GLY A 354 12.64 -9.61 -21.06
C GLY A 354 13.74 -10.25 -21.90
N TYR A 355 14.95 -9.77 -21.68
CA TYR A 355 16.11 -10.14 -22.48
C TYR A 355 17.21 -10.71 -21.59
N SER A 356 17.90 -11.72 -22.08
CA SER A 356 19.07 -12.29 -21.40
C SER A 356 20.20 -11.27 -21.25
N GLU A 357 20.34 -10.38 -22.25
CA GLU A 357 21.25 -9.24 -22.23
C GLU A 357 20.48 -7.93 -22.45
N LYS A 358 20.96 -6.83 -21.86
CA LYS A 358 20.32 -5.53 -22.00
C LYS A 358 20.39 -5.04 -23.46
N PRO A 359 19.25 -4.79 -24.13
CA PRO A 359 19.27 -4.26 -25.49
C PRO A 359 19.95 -2.90 -25.57
N THR A 360 20.74 -2.66 -26.62
CA THR A 360 21.43 -1.39 -26.85
C THR A 360 20.46 -0.23 -27.13
N SER A 361 19.28 -0.51 -27.66
CA SER A 361 18.19 0.47 -27.80
C SER A 361 16.82 -0.21 -27.89
N SER A 362 15.74 0.56 -27.66
CA SER A 362 14.36 0.06 -27.83
C SER A 362 14.04 -0.29 -29.29
N ALA A 363 14.65 0.41 -30.26
CA ALA A 363 14.50 0.10 -31.69
C ALA A 363 15.24 -1.19 -32.11
N ALA A 364 16.34 -1.51 -31.42
CA ALA A 364 17.08 -2.76 -31.60
C ALA A 364 16.49 -3.94 -30.80
N ALA A 365 15.51 -3.67 -29.92
CA ALA A 365 14.90 -4.70 -29.10
C ALA A 365 13.96 -5.57 -29.96
N GLY A 366 14.39 -6.80 -30.22
CA GLY A 366 13.59 -7.82 -30.91
C GLY A 366 12.46 -8.39 -30.03
N LYS A 367 12.09 -9.66 -30.26
CA LYS A 367 11.18 -10.36 -29.34
C LYS A 367 11.93 -10.71 -28.04
N PRO A 368 11.31 -10.56 -26.86
CA PRO A 368 11.88 -11.06 -25.61
C PRO A 368 12.29 -12.54 -25.72
N ASP A 369 13.49 -12.87 -25.26
CA ASP A 369 14.08 -14.22 -25.33
C ASP A 369 14.09 -14.94 -23.98
N LYS A 370 13.79 -14.23 -22.89
CA LYS A 370 13.83 -14.75 -21.53
C LYS A 370 12.51 -14.52 -20.81
N GLY A 371 12.12 -15.51 -20.02
CA GLY A 371 10.99 -15.44 -19.10
C GLY A 371 11.38 -15.91 -17.70
N LEU A 372 10.71 -15.35 -16.69
CA LEU A 372 10.80 -15.81 -15.31
C LEU A 372 9.42 -15.71 -14.70
N SER A 373 9.00 -16.75 -13.99
CA SER A 373 7.77 -16.70 -13.21
C SER A 373 8.09 -16.77 -11.72
N MET A 374 7.31 -16.06 -10.92
CA MET A 374 7.44 -16.04 -9.47
C MET A 374 6.03 -16.00 -8.87
N GLN A 375 5.86 -16.52 -7.67
CA GLN A 375 4.61 -16.40 -6.94
C GLN A 375 4.83 -15.89 -5.52
N ILE A 376 3.83 -15.16 -5.03
CA ILE A 376 3.70 -14.76 -3.64
C ILE A 376 2.48 -15.47 -3.07
N ILE A 377 2.65 -16.17 -1.96
CA ILE A 377 1.56 -16.86 -1.26
C ILE A 377 1.42 -16.25 0.13
N GLY A 378 0.19 -15.95 0.55
CA GLY A 378 -0.07 -15.38 1.86
C GLY A 378 -1.49 -15.62 2.36
N PRO A 379 -1.77 -15.17 3.60
CA PRO A 379 -3.07 -15.34 4.25
C PRO A 379 -4.12 -14.39 3.64
N GLU A 380 -5.32 -14.37 4.20
CA GLU A 380 -6.42 -13.50 3.78
C GLU A 380 -5.97 -12.04 3.52
N ILE A 381 -6.41 -11.48 2.39
CA ILE A 381 -5.85 -10.25 1.81
C ILE A 381 -6.26 -8.96 2.53
N GLY A 382 -7.52 -8.87 2.96
CA GLY A 382 -8.15 -7.63 3.39
C GLY A 382 -7.74 -7.19 4.79
N TYR A 383 -7.48 -8.15 5.69
CA TYR A 383 -7.31 -7.87 7.11
C TYR A 383 -6.04 -8.47 7.67
N ILE A 384 -5.75 -9.74 7.39
CA ILE A 384 -4.56 -10.39 7.94
C ILE A 384 -3.32 -9.93 7.20
N PHE A 385 -3.24 -10.15 5.89
CA PHE A 385 -2.09 -9.78 5.09
C PHE A 385 -1.92 -8.26 4.98
N THR A 386 -3.02 -7.50 4.87
CA THR A 386 -2.95 -6.03 4.91
C THR A 386 -2.35 -5.51 6.22
N SER A 387 -2.66 -6.14 7.37
CA SER A 387 -2.04 -5.77 8.65
C SER A 387 -0.56 -6.11 8.70
N ILE A 388 -0.17 -7.29 8.21
CA ILE A 388 1.23 -7.71 8.09
C ILE A 388 2.02 -6.70 7.25
N CYS A 389 1.50 -6.33 6.07
CA CYS A 389 2.15 -5.39 5.16
C CYS A 389 2.36 -4.02 5.81
N VAL A 390 1.31 -3.39 6.34
CA VAL A 390 1.41 -2.00 6.81
C VAL A 390 2.32 -1.87 8.02
N VAL A 391 2.29 -2.87 8.91
CA VAL A 391 3.18 -2.92 10.07
C VAL A 391 4.62 -3.19 9.66
N ALA A 392 4.84 -4.09 8.70
CA ALA A 392 6.18 -4.34 8.15
C ALA A 392 6.76 -3.10 7.47
N CYS A 393 5.96 -2.33 6.73
CA CYS A 393 6.36 -1.04 6.15
C CYS A 393 6.72 -0.03 7.24
N ALA A 394 5.89 0.14 8.27
CA ALA A 394 6.18 1.05 9.38
C ALA A 394 7.47 0.68 10.11
N LYS A 395 7.65 -0.61 10.40
CA LYS A 395 8.85 -1.14 11.05
C LYS A 395 10.10 -0.94 10.19
N THR A 396 9.98 -1.10 8.88
CA THR A 396 11.07 -0.85 7.92
C THR A 396 11.51 0.62 7.94
N ILE A 397 10.59 1.58 8.07
CA ILE A 397 10.94 3.00 8.21
C ILE A 397 11.70 3.28 9.52
N LEU A 398 11.31 2.60 10.61
CA LEU A 398 11.91 2.85 11.93
C LEU A 398 13.24 2.15 12.15
N ASP A 399 13.43 0.96 11.59
CA ASP A 399 14.54 0.08 11.93
C ASP A 399 15.65 0.03 10.87
N ASP A 400 15.33 0.35 9.61
CA ASP A 400 16.28 0.21 8.49
C ASP A 400 16.79 1.56 7.99
N ASN A 401 17.99 1.52 7.40
CA ASN A 401 18.53 2.66 6.67
C ASN A 401 17.96 2.68 5.25
N LEU A 402 17.00 3.58 5.02
CA LEU A 402 16.41 3.79 3.70
C LEU A 402 17.38 4.53 2.78
N ARG A 403 17.50 4.10 1.51
CA ARG A 403 18.39 4.75 0.51
C ARG A 403 17.91 6.13 0.05
N ASN A 404 16.62 6.43 0.26
CA ASN A 404 15.99 7.68 -0.12
C ASN A 404 15.94 8.65 1.06
N ARG A 405 15.82 9.96 0.80
CA ARG A 405 15.89 11.02 1.81
C ARG A 405 14.51 11.41 2.37
N GLY A 406 13.49 10.56 2.24
CA GLY A 406 12.10 10.94 2.49
C GLY A 406 11.34 11.32 1.23
N GLY A 407 10.13 11.86 1.44
CA GLY A 407 9.19 12.19 0.38
C GLY A 407 7.92 11.34 0.44
N VAL A 408 7.02 11.60 -0.52
CA VAL A 408 5.85 10.74 -0.75
C VAL A 408 6.21 9.66 -1.76
N LEU A 409 6.28 8.42 -1.29
CA LEU A 409 6.83 7.29 -2.01
C LEU A 409 5.84 6.12 -2.05
N THR A 410 6.13 5.15 -2.91
CA THR A 410 5.51 3.83 -2.92
C THR A 410 6.38 2.83 -2.14
N ALA A 411 5.83 1.67 -1.78
CA ALA A 411 6.59 0.65 -1.08
C ALA A 411 7.80 0.16 -1.89
N GLY A 412 7.63 -0.07 -3.20
CA GLY A 412 8.71 -0.52 -4.09
C GLY A 412 9.84 0.51 -4.24
N SER A 413 9.53 1.81 -4.19
CA SER A 413 10.57 2.86 -4.21
C SER A 413 11.24 3.04 -2.86
N ALA A 414 10.44 3.04 -1.78
CA ALA A 414 10.90 3.34 -0.43
C ALA A 414 11.78 2.22 0.16
N PHE A 415 11.41 0.97 -0.07
CA PHE A 415 11.92 -0.19 0.68
C PHE A 415 12.82 -1.13 -0.13
N LYS A 416 13.31 -0.67 -1.29
CA LYS A 416 14.27 -1.45 -2.06
C LYS A 416 15.59 -1.59 -1.30
N GLY A 417 16.07 -2.83 -1.17
CA GLY A 417 17.29 -3.16 -0.44
C GLY A 417 17.16 -3.12 1.09
N THR A 418 15.94 -3.15 1.62
CA THR A 418 15.68 -3.19 3.08
C THR A 418 15.18 -4.56 3.53
N GLY A 419 14.99 -4.75 4.83
CA GLY A 419 14.49 -5.99 5.42
C GLY A 419 12.97 -6.21 5.27
N LEU A 420 12.26 -5.44 4.41
CA LEU A 420 10.80 -5.58 4.26
C LEU A 420 10.38 -7.00 3.86
N ILE A 421 11.05 -7.59 2.86
CA ILE A 421 10.74 -8.95 2.41
C ILE A 421 10.93 -9.97 3.54
N ASP A 422 12.03 -9.88 4.29
CA ASP A 422 12.30 -10.78 5.41
C ASP A 422 11.23 -10.64 6.51
N ARG A 423 10.78 -9.42 6.79
CA ARG A 423 9.66 -9.17 7.72
C ARG A 423 8.38 -9.85 7.24
N LEU A 424 8.07 -9.81 5.95
CA LEU A 424 6.91 -10.51 5.39
C LEU A 424 7.07 -12.04 5.49
N ILE A 425 8.26 -12.57 5.18
CA ILE A 425 8.57 -14.00 5.29
C ILE A 425 8.41 -14.50 6.72
N ASN A 426 8.91 -13.75 7.71
CA ASN A 426 8.75 -14.06 9.13
C ASN A 426 7.29 -14.08 9.60
N ARG A 427 6.37 -13.51 8.81
CA ARG A 427 4.92 -13.54 9.03
C ARG A 427 4.20 -14.55 8.14
N GLY A 428 4.92 -15.51 7.57
CA GLY A 428 4.37 -16.65 6.84
C GLY A 428 4.08 -16.39 5.37
N VAL A 429 4.54 -15.25 4.83
CA VAL A 429 4.44 -14.95 3.40
C VAL A 429 5.54 -15.69 2.64
N LYS A 430 5.20 -16.37 1.56
CA LYS A 430 6.16 -17.12 0.74
C LYS A 430 6.42 -16.41 -0.57
N PHE A 431 7.68 -16.30 -0.96
CA PHE A 431 8.14 -15.81 -2.26
C PHE A 431 8.89 -16.93 -2.96
N GLU A 432 8.36 -17.41 -4.09
CA GLU A 432 8.85 -18.63 -4.75
C GLU A 432 9.05 -18.39 -6.25
N ILE A 433 10.20 -18.78 -6.79
CA ILE A 433 10.43 -18.83 -8.24
C ILE A 433 9.80 -20.11 -8.78
N LEU A 434 9.15 -20.01 -9.95
CA LEU A 434 8.43 -21.11 -10.62
C LEU A 434 9.20 -21.71 -11.79
#